data_AF-A0A4Q9P7D3-F1
#
_entry.id   AF-A0A4Q9P7D3-F1
#
_cell.length_a   1.000
_cell.length_b   1.000
_cell.length_c   1.000
_cell.angle_alpha   90.00
_cell.angle_beta   90.00
_cell.angle_gamma   90.00
#
_symmetry.space_group_name_H-M   'P 1'
#
loop_
_entity.id
_entity.type
_entity.pdbx_description
1 polymer ?
#
loop_
_entity_poly.entity_id
_entity_poly.type
_entity_poly.pdbx_seq_one_letter_code
_entity_poly.pdbx_strand_id
1 'polypeptide(L)'
;MFPLVSLPLPGEVLLITDELLASADFLLHHFLARHLKESKDSASMIVFLSEDIGRWKAIAGKSNVNLSGHMDNQRLSLIDAMSLISPALESSTMVPLRDLYDGIRDALQNHANHREQSMLVILDDLATLEWIGIAVEEVAQFSRALCALCRQRNAALVLRHHIVSPGEPDEVFKRLLQLCDYHLDVFPLSSGRSGSVSGQVALHCGHASAEATNRLISRNAAVQYRLTDTGSTFFDRGTGNGVL
;
A
#
# COMPACT_ATOMS: atom_id res chain seq x y z
N MET A 1 -13.79 12.59 11.50
CA MET A 1 -13.84 11.41 10.60
C MET A 1 -12.44 11.16 10.08
N PHE A 2 -11.95 9.93 10.18
CA PHE A 2 -10.58 9.57 9.80
C PHE A 2 -10.37 9.80 8.27
N PRO A 3 -9.27 10.43 7.83
CA PRO A 3 -9.16 11.12 6.55
C PRO A 3 -8.85 10.23 5.34
N LEU A 4 -8.87 8.91 5.45
CA LEU A 4 -8.56 7.99 4.34
C LEU A 4 -9.54 8.02 3.17
N VAL A 5 -10.56 8.89 3.24
CA VAL A 5 -11.66 8.93 2.29
C VAL A 5 -11.22 9.52 0.94
N SER A 6 -10.00 10.01 0.76
CA SER A 6 -9.57 10.62 -0.50
C SER A 6 -8.11 10.35 -0.86
N LEU A 7 -7.45 9.39 -0.20
CA LEU A 7 -6.02 9.15 -0.35
C LEU A 7 -5.73 7.74 -0.89
N PRO A 8 -4.68 7.58 -1.73
CA PRO A 8 -3.99 8.63 -2.48
C PRO A 8 -4.85 9.15 -3.65
N LEU A 9 -4.69 10.43 -4.01
CA LEU A 9 -5.23 10.98 -5.24
C LEU A 9 -4.44 10.49 -6.48
N PRO A 10 -4.97 10.65 -7.70
CA PRO A 10 -4.22 10.39 -8.92
C PRO A 10 -2.87 11.13 -8.93
N GLY A 11 -1.79 10.39 -9.17
CA GLY A 11 -0.42 10.91 -9.18
C GLY A 11 0.24 11.04 -7.80
N GLU A 12 -0.49 10.82 -6.71
CA GLU A 12 0.08 10.81 -5.35
C GLU A 12 0.62 9.42 -4.97
N VAL A 13 1.65 9.45 -4.12
CA VAL A 13 2.27 8.28 -3.52
C VAL A 13 1.94 8.23 -2.03
N LEU A 14 1.18 7.23 -1.61
CA LEU A 14 0.92 6.90 -0.22
C LEU A 14 1.89 5.80 0.24
N LEU A 15 2.76 6.13 1.19
CA LEU A 15 3.53 5.13 1.92
C LEU A 15 2.73 4.68 3.14
N ILE A 16 2.54 3.38 3.28
CA ILE A 16 1.96 2.75 4.45
C ILE A 16 3.07 1.99 5.17
N THR A 17 3.26 2.28 6.44
CA THR A 17 4.11 1.46 7.30
C THR A 17 3.28 0.73 8.32
N ASP A 18 3.71 -0.48 8.64
CA ASP A 18 3.14 -1.26 9.74
C ASP A 18 4.21 -1.98 10.54
N GLU A 19 3.81 -2.49 11.70
CA GLU A 19 4.64 -3.35 12.54
C GLU A 19 4.03 -4.76 12.60
N LEU A 20 4.83 -5.76 12.94
CA LEU A 20 4.37 -7.16 13.05
C LEU A 20 3.15 -7.32 14.00
N LEU A 21 3.08 -6.50 15.05
CA LEU A 21 1.97 -6.53 16.01
C LEU A 21 0.73 -5.76 15.54
N ALA A 22 0.80 -5.04 14.43
CA ALA A 22 -0.26 -4.18 13.91
C ALA A 22 -0.20 -4.09 12.37
N SER A 23 -0.52 -5.19 11.67
CA SER A 23 -0.52 -5.24 10.19
C SER A 23 -1.48 -4.23 9.55
N ALA A 24 -1.05 -3.63 8.43
CA ALA A 24 -1.81 -2.73 7.58
C ALA A 24 -2.56 -3.42 6.42
N ASP A 25 -2.61 -4.76 6.35
CA ASP A 25 -3.31 -5.49 5.25
C ASP A 25 -4.72 -4.96 4.99
N PHE A 26 -5.45 -4.68 6.08
CA PHE A 26 -6.83 -4.19 6.01
C PHE A 26 -6.96 -2.85 5.26
N LEU A 27 -5.92 -2.02 5.26
CA LEU A 27 -5.89 -0.75 4.54
C LEU A 27 -5.69 -0.98 3.05
N LEU A 28 -4.83 -1.91 2.66
CA LEU A 28 -4.64 -2.25 1.25
C LEU A 28 -5.94 -2.75 0.62
N HIS A 29 -6.64 -3.65 1.32
CA HIS A 29 -7.96 -4.11 0.91
C HIS A 29 -9.00 -3.00 0.92
N HIS A 30 -8.94 -2.08 1.89
CA HIS A 30 -9.84 -0.93 1.93
C HIS A 30 -9.66 -0.03 0.70
N PHE A 31 -8.42 0.34 0.36
CA PHE A 31 -8.12 1.17 -0.80
C PHE A 31 -8.53 0.50 -2.11
N LEU A 32 -8.20 -0.78 -2.28
CA LEU A 32 -8.63 -1.56 -3.45
C LEU A 32 -10.15 -1.60 -3.57
N ALA A 33 -10.83 -2.03 -2.51
CA ALA A 33 -12.29 -2.19 -2.52
C ALA A 33 -13.01 -0.89 -2.79
N ARG A 34 -12.50 0.21 -2.24
CA ARG A 34 -13.02 1.55 -2.46
C ARG A 34 -12.84 1.97 -3.93
N HIS A 35 -11.61 1.91 -4.45
CA HIS A 35 -11.28 2.35 -5.80
C HIS A 35 -12.11 1.61 -6.86
N LEU A 36 -12.26 0.30 -6.71
CA LEU A 36 -13.07 -0.52 -7.63
C LEU A 36 -14.58 -0.22 -7.57
N LYS A 37 -15.09 0.25 -6.42
CA LYS A 37 -16.49 0.64 -6.21
C LYS A 37 -16.79 2.07 -6.63
N GLU A 38 -15.80 2.94 -6.66
CA GLU A 38 -15.97 4.38 -6.88
C GLU A 38 -16.43 4.71 -8.32
N SER A 39 -15.83 4.06 -9.31
CA SER A 39 -16.29 4.14 -10.71
C SER A 39 -16.24 2.78 -11.40
N LYS A 40 -17.07 2.61 -12.43
CA LYS A 40 -17.00 1.44 -13.34
C LYS A 40 -15.76 1.47 -14.23
N ASP A 41 -15.14 2.64 -14.38
CA ASP A 41 -13.97 2.88 -15.22
C ASP A 41 -12.66 2.84 -14.41
N SER A 42 -12.73 2.69 -13.09
CA SER A 42 -11.55 2.57 -12.25
C SER A 42 -10.85 1.23 -12.46
N ALA A 43 -9.54 1.26 -12.73
CA ALA A 43 -8.69 0.10 -12.85
C ALA A 43 -7.69 0.03 -11.67
N SER A 44 -7.27 -1.18 -11.31
CA SER A 44 -6.30 -1.41 -10.26
C SER A 44 -5.26 -2.43 -10.66
N MET A 45 -4.04 -2.27 -10.16
CA MET A 45 -2.96 -3.23 -10.25
C MET A 45 -2.46 -3.56 -8.87
N ILE A 46 -2.33 -4.84 -8.58
CA ILE A 46 -1.70 -5.31 -7.34
C ILE A 46 -0.42 -6.04 -7.72
N VAL A 47 0.67 -5.57 -7.14
CA VAL A 47 1.98 -6.19 -7.20
C VAL A 47 2.26 -6.74 -5.82
N PHE A 48 2.34 -8.06 -5.70
CA PHE A 48 2.52 -8.74 -4.42
C PHE A 48 3.80 -9.58 -4.44
N LEU A 49 4.47 -9.64 -3.29
CA LEU A 49 5.71 -10.41 -3.10
C LEU A 49 5.49 -11.68 -2.27
N SER A 50 4.60 -11.64 -1.28
CA SER A 50 4.43 -12.70 -0.29
C SER A 50 3.04 -13.32 -0.28
N GLU A 51 1.98 -12.53 -0.47
CA GLU A 51 0.60 -13.03 -0.43
C GLU A 51 0.13 -13.61 -1.77
N ASP A 52 -0.63 -14.71 -1.72
CA ASP A 52 -1.25 -15.27 -2.93
C ASP A 52 -2.57 -14.57 -3.33
N ILE A 53 -2.96 -14.79 -4.59
CA ILE A 53 -4.25 -14.31 -5.12
C ILE A 53 -5.48 -14.87 -4.37
N GLY A 54 -5.36 -16.08 -3.81
CA GLY A 54 -6.45 -16.74 -3.09
C GLY A 54 -6.84 -15.96 -1.84
N ARG A 55 -5.85 -15.49 -1.08
CA ARG A 55 -6.01 -14.63 0.09
C ARG A 55 -6.64 -13.30 -0.28
N TRP A 56 -6.15 -12.64 -1.34
CA TRP A 56 -6.75 -11.41 -1.85
C TRP A 56 -8.24 -11.58 -2.18
N LYS A 57 -8.60 -12.66 -2.89
CA LYS A 57 -9.99 -12.99 -3.23
C LYS A 57 -10.84 -13.25 -1.99
N ALA A 58 -10.33 -14.03 -1.03
CA ALA A 58 -11.05 -14.37 0.19
C ALA A 58 -11.37 -13.14 1.05
N ILE A 59 -10.40 -12.22 1.22
CA ILE A 59 -10.59 -11.00 2.01
C ILE A 59 -11.47 -9.99 1.28
N ALA A 60 -11.26 -9.77 -0.02
CA ALA A 60 -12.09 -8.89 -0.82
C ALA A 60 -13.57 -9.34 -0.86
N GLY A 61 -13.80 -10.66 -0.88
CA GLY A 61 -15.15 -11.23 -0.80
C GLY A 61 -15.90 -10.84 0.48
N LYS A 62 -15.22 -10.75 1.62
CA LYS A 62 -15.82 -10.27 2.89
C LYS A 62 -16.25 -8.80 2.82
N SER A 63 -15.56 -8.01 1.99
CA SER A 63 -15.89 -6.61 1.69
C SER A 63 -16.89 -6.45 0.53
N ASN A 64 -17.54 -7.56 0.10
CA ASN A 64 -18.46 -7.60 -1.04
C ASN A 64 -17.83 -7.08 -2.35
N VAL A 65 -16.58 -7.47 -2.61
CA VAL A 65 -15.86 -7.18 -3.87
C VAL A 65 -15.48 -8.48 -4.55
N ASN A 66 -15.97 -8.68 -5.78
CA ASN A 66 -15.64 -9.84 -6.59
C ASN A 66 -14.41 -9.56 -7.46
N LEU A 67 -13.21 -9.89 -6.96
CA LEU A 67 -11.97 -9.67 -7.71
C LEU A 67 -11.93 -10.45 -9.02
N SER A 68 -12.42 -11.68 -9.07
CA SER A 68 -12.45 -12.47 -10.31
C SER A 68 -13.22 -11.75 -11.40
N GLY A 69 -14.40 -11.18 -11.07
CA GLY A 69 -15.17 -10.39 -12.02
C GLY A 69 -14.45 -9.12 -12.49
N HIS A 70 -13.65 -8.47 -11.63
CA HIS A 70 -12.84 -7.32 -12.05
C HIS A 70 -11.66 -7.74 -12.95
N MET A 71 -11.08 -8.93 -12.72
CA MET A 71 -10.05 -9.49 -13.61
C MET A 71 -10.61 -9.84 -14.98
N ASP A 72 -11.77 -10.50 -15.03
CA ASP A 72 -12.43 -10.88 -16.29
C ASP A 72 -12.79 -9.65 -17.14
N ASN A 73 -13.15 -8.54 -16.48
CA ASN A 73 -13.42 -7.25 -17.10
C ASN A 73 -12.17 -6.40 -17.37
N GLN A 74 -10.96 -6.95 -17.17
CA GLN A 74 -9.67 -6.25 -17.34
C GLN A 74 -9.54 -4.96 -16.50
N ARG A 75 -10.23 -4.89 -15.37
CA ARG A 75 -10.18 -3.79 -14.40
C ARG A 75 -9.23 -4.05 -13.24
N LEU A 76 -8.78 -5.29 -13.09
CA LEU A 76 -7.82 -5.69 -12.08
C LEU A 76 -6.72 -6.53 -12.73
N SER A 77 -5.48 -6.04 -12.65
CA SER A 77 -4.30 -6.82 -13.02
C SER A 77 -3.52 -7.22 -11.76
N LEU A 78 -2.95 -8.41 -11.79
CA LEU A 78 -2.18 -8.97 -10.69
C LEU A 78 -0.80 -9.34 -11.20
N ILE A 79 0.22 -8.93 -10.48
CA ILE A 79 1.62 -9.23 -10.79
C ILE A 79 2.22 -9.93 -9.57
N ASP A 80 2.57 -11.19 -9.75
CA ASP A 80 3.43 -11.92 -8.82
C ASP A 80 4.86 -11.43 -9.04
N ALA A 81 5.35 -10.60 -8.12
CA ALA A 81 6.67 -10.01 -8.24
C ALA A 81 7.78 -11.06 -8.14
N MET A 82 7.61 -12.09 -7.31
CA MET A 82 8.61 -13.15 -7.15
C MET A 82 8.80 -13.94 -8.44
N SER A 83 7.73 -14.19 -9.19
CA SER A 83 7.83 -14.84 -10.50
C SER A 83 8.72 -14.10 -11.51
N LEU A 84 8.85 -12.77 -11.37
CA LEU A 84 9.68 -11.93 -12.23
C LEU A 84 11.09 -11.70 -11.66
N ILE A 85 11.24 -11.79 -10.34
CA ILE A 85 12.52 -11.55 -9.66
C ILE A 85 13.38 -12.83 -9.57
N SER A 86 12.76 -13.99 -9.31
CA SER A 86 13.49 -15.26 -9.07
C SER A 86 14.51 -15.63 -10.16
N PRO A 87 14.20 -15.53 -11.47
CA PRO A 87 15.16 -15.86 -12.52
C PRO A 87 16.43 -14.99 -12.48
N ALA A 88 16.28 -13.72 -12.11
CA ALA A 88 17.39 -12.79 -12.01
C ALA A 88 18.22 -12.99 -10.74
N LEU A 89 17.63 -13.51 -9.65
CA LEU A 89 18.39 -13.90 -8.45
C LEU A 89 19.28 -15.12 -8.68
N GLU A 90 18.89 -16.02 -9.58
CA GLU A 90 19.67 -17.20 -9.95
C GLU A 90 20.80 -16.88 -10.96
N SER A 91 20.76 -15.70 -11.60
CA SER A 91 21.70 -15.28 -12.64
C SER A 91 22.49 -14.04 -12.23
N SER A 92 23.81 -14.17 -12.10
CA SER A 92 24.70 -13.06 -11.73
C SER A 92 24.83 -11.94 -12.79
N THR A 93 24.17 -12.08 -13.94
CA THR A 93 24.26 -11.11 -15.05
C THR A 93 23.00 -10.25 -15.20
N MET A 94 21.93 -10.55 -14.48
CA MET A 94 20.65 -9.86 -14.58
C MET A 94 20.45 -8.84 -13.45
N VAL A 95 19.66 -7.80 -13.74
CA VAL A 95 19.28 -6.78 -12.74
C VAL A 95 17.95 -7.22 -12.12
N PRO A 96 17.89 -7.58 -10.82
CA PRO A 96 16.76 -8.29 -10.21
C PRO A 96 15.39 -7.61 -10.37
N LEU A 97 15.35 -6.28 -10.34
CA LEU A 97 14.10 -5.51 -10.34
C LEU A 97 13.69 -4.97 -11.71
N ARG A 98 14.49 -5.23 -12.76
CA ARG A 98 14.23 -4.67 -14.09
C ARG A 98 12.99 -5.27 -14.73
N ASP A 99 12.87 -6.59 -14.72
CA ASP A 99 11.74 -7.28 -15.35
C ASP A 99 10.43 -6.99 -14.61
N LEU A 100 10.48 -6.84 -13.28
CA LEU A 100 9.35 -6.35 -12.49
C LEU A 100 8.93 -4.94 -12.91
N TYR A 101 9.90 -4.01 -13.01
CA TYR A 101 9.61 -2.64 -13.44
C TYR A 101 9.03 -2.60 -14.86
N ASP A 102 9.61 -3.35 -15.78
CA ASP A 102 9.16 -3.43 -17.17
C ASP A 102 7.74 -4.02 -17.25
N GLY A 103 7.45 -5.07 -16.47
CA GLY A 103 6.11 -5.65 -16.36
C GLY A 103 5.05 -4.66 -15.83
N ILE A 104 5.38 -3.91 -14.77
CA ILE A 104 4.49 -2.87 -14.24
C ILE A 104 4.28 -1.75 -15.27
N ARG A 105 5.36 -1.32 -15.93
CA ARG A 105 5.31 -0.27 -16.96
C ARG A 105 4.41 -0.68 -18.12
N ASP A 106 4.57 -1.88 -18.64
CA ASP A 106 3.85 -2.33 -19.81
C ASP A 106 2.36 -2.52 -19.47
N ALA A 107 2.06 -3.04 -18.28
CA ALA A 107 0.68 -3.13 -17.80
C ALA A 107 0.04 -1.73 -17.60
N LEU A 108 0.76 -0.76 -17.04
CA LEU A 108 0.27 0.62 -16.94
C LEU A 108 0.06 1.29 -18.30
N GLN A 109 0.92 1.01 -19.29
CA GLN A 109 0.76 1.53 -20.65
C GLN A 109 -0.49 1.00 -21.34
N ASN A 110 -0.81 -0.28 -21.13
CA ASN A 110 -2.02 -0.89 -21.71
C ASN A 110 -3.30 -0.23 -21.20
N HIS A 111 -3.32 0.20 -19.92
CA HIS A 111 -4.44 0.92 -19.33
C HIS A 111 -4.52 2.40 -19.72
N ALA A 112 -3.38 3.03 -20.04
CA ALA A 112 -3.32 4.46 -20.39
C ALA A 112 -4.06 4.85 -21.68
N ASN A 113 -4.49 3.87 -22.49
CA ASN A 113 -5.25 4.11 -23.72
C ASN A 113 -6.69 4.61 -23.47
N HIS A 114 -7.17 4.53 -22.23
CA HIS A 114 -8.49 5.02 -21.83
C HIS A 114 -8.34 6.29 -20.98
N ARG A 115 -8.38 7.46 -21.61
CA ARG A 115 -8.08 8.79 -21.03
C ARG A 115 -8.90 9.19 -19.78
N GLU A 116 -9.97 8.48 -19.46
CA GLU A 116 -10.85 8.79 -18.31
C GLU A 116 -10.73 7.77 -17.16
N GLN A 117 -9.89 6.74 -17.28
CA GLN A 117 -9.77 5.70 -16.26
C GLN A 117 -8.82 6.13 -15.14
N SER A 118 -9.30 6.11 -13.89
CA SER A 118 -8.44 6.26 -12.71
C SER A 118 -7.72 4.95 -12.40
N MET A 119 -6.40 5.02 -12.22
CA MET A 119 -5.55 3.86 -11.96
C MET A 119 -5.00 3.89 -10.54
N LEU A 120 -5.16 2.77 -9.82
CA LEU A 120 -4.54 2.53 -8.51
C LEU A 120 -3.52 1.41 -8.63
N VAL A 121 -2.28 1.67 -8.24
CA VAL A 121 -1.22 0.66 -8.12
C VAL A 121 -0.95 0.40 -6.64
N ILE A 122 -0.99 -0.85 -6.23
CA ILE A 122 -0.62 -1.29 -4.89
C ILE A 122 0.63 -2.15 -5.03
N LEU A 123 1.73 -1.73 -4.40
CA LEU A 123 2.92 -2.56 -4.22
C LEU A 123 2.98 -2.97 -2.75
N ASP A 124 2.69 -4.24 -2.51
CA ASP A 124 2.66 -4.84 -1.19
C ASP A 124 4.03 -5.42 -0.82
N ASP A 125 4.40 -5.26 0.45
CA ASP A 125 5.57 -5.91 1.07
C ASP A 125 6.93 -5.59 0.41
N LEU A 126 7.32 -4.31 0.36
CA LEU A 126 8.65 -3.92 -0.16
C LEU A 126 9.80 -4.45 0.69
N ALA A 127 9.60 -4.62 2.00
CA ALA A 127 10.64 -5.09 2.92
C ALA A 127 11.16 -6.49 2.54
N THR A 128 10.30 -7.32 1.92
CA THR A 128 10.71 -8.63 1.40
C THR A 128 11.83 -8.55 0.36
N LEU A 129 11.95 -7.48 -0.43
CA LEU A 129 13.03 -7.33 -1.40
C LEU A 129 14.41 -7.30 -0.71
N GLU A 130 14.53 -6.61 0.42
CA GLU A 130 15.77 -6.61 1.21
C GLU A 130 16.01 -7.98 1.85
N TRP A 131 14.95 -8.62 2.35
CA TRP A 131 15.06 -9.93 3.02
C TRP A 131 15.52 -11.05 2.09
N ILE A 132 15.16 -11.00 0.80
CA ILE A 132 15.65 -11.93 -0.21
C ILE A 132 17.05 -11.56 -0.75
N GLY A 133 17.66 -10.51 -0.21
CA GLY A 133 19.06 -10.16 -0.45
C GLY A 133 19.30 -9.13 -1.56
N ILE A 134 18.26 -8.42 -2.02
CA ILE A 134 18.44 -7.33 -3.00
C ILE A 134 19.02 -6.10 -2.28
N ALA A 135 20.02 -5.48 -2.89
CA ALA A 135 20.69 -4.33 -2.30
C ALA A 135 19.74 -3.14 -2.10
N VAL A 136 19.92 -2.43 -0.99
CA VAL A 136 19.12 -1.24 -0.62
C VAL A 136 19.09 -0.20 -1.74
N GLU A 137 20.21 0.01 -2.41
CA GLU A 137 20.35 0.96 -3.52
C GLU A 137 19.47 0.56 -4.72
N GLU A 138 19.37 -0.73 -5.01
CA GLU A 138 18.53 -1.24 -6.09
C GLU A 138 17.05 -1.10 -5.75
N VAL A 139 16.65 -1.45 -4.51
CA VAL A 139 15.29 -1.25 -4.02
C VAL A 139 14.90 0.23 -4.06
N ALA A 140 15.80 1.11 -3.64
CA ALA A 140 15.58 2.56 -3.69
C ALA A 140 15.48 3.09 -5.13
N GLN A 141 16.33 2.60 -6.05
CA GLN A 141 16.27 2.97 -7.46
C GLN A 141 14.95 2.52 -8.11
N PHE A 142 14.53 1.28 -7.85
CA PHE A 142 13.26 0.74 -8.30
C PHE A 142 12.08 1.54 -7.75
N SER A 143 12.05 1.78 -6.44
CA SER A 143 10.98 2.55 -5.78
C SER A 143 10.86 3.96 -6.36
N ARG A 144 11.98 4.64 -6.57
CA ARG A 144 12.02 5.97 -7.20
C ARG A 144 11.51 5.93 -8.65
N ALA A 145 11.94 4.93 -9.43
CA ALA A 145 11.49 4.77 -10.81
C ALA A 145 9.99 4.48 -10.89
N LEU A 146 9.46 3.63 -10.00
CA LEU A 146 8.04 3.31 -9.92
C LEU A 146 7.20 4.54 -9.52
N CYS A 147 7.66 5.32 -8.52
CA CYS A 147 7.00 6.57 -8.14
C CYS A 147 6.95 7.56 -9.32
N ALA A 148 8.06 7.72 -10.04
CA ALA A 148 8.13 8.59 -11.22
C ALA A 148 7.20 8.11 -12.34
N LEU A 149 7.15 6.81 -12.60
CA LEU A 149 6.25 6.19 -13.58
C LEU A 149 4.78 6.43 -13.22
N CYS A 150 4.38 6.20 -11.98
CA CYS A 150 3.00 6.41 -11.54
C CYS A 150 2.60 7.88 -11.66
N ARG A 151 3.47 8.82 -11.24
CA ARG A 151 3.27 10.27 -11.43
C ARG A 151 3.11 10.64 -12.90
N GLN A 152 3.99 10.15 -13.78
CA GLN A 152 3.93 10.42 -15.22
C GLN A 152 2.61 9.91 -15.84
N ARG A 153 2.07 8.82 -15.31
CA ARG A 153 0.81 8.21 -15.77
C ARG A 153 -0.42 8.68 -14.99
N ASN A 154 -0.26 9.62 -14.06
CA ASN A 154 -1.32 10.08 -13.17
C ASN A 154 -2.01 8.91 -12.42
N ALA A 155 -1.27 7.86 -12.09
CA ALA A 155 -1.74 6.73 -11.32
C ALA A 155 -1.50 6.98 -9.82
N ALA A 156 -2.49 6.68 -9.00
CA ALA A 156 -2.37 6.64 -7.55
C ALA A 156 -1.50 5.45 -7.15
N LEU A 157 -0.53 5.64 -6.27
CA LEU A 157 0.40 4.58 -5.84
C LEU A 157 0.33 4.38 -4.32
N VAL A 158 0.11 3.14 -3.90
CA VAL A 158 0.22 2.71 -2.50
C VAL A 158 1.44 1.80 -2.38
N LEU A 159 2.38 2.19 -1.53
CA LEU A 159 3.55 1.40 -1.17
C LEU A 159 3.39 0.93 0.27
N ARG A 160 3.57 -0.37 0.54
CA ARG A 160 3.63 -0.88 1.91
C ARG A 160 5.05 -1.30 2.27
N HIS A 161 5.52 -0.86 3.44
CA HIS A 161 6.79 -1.24 4.02
C HIS A 161 6.65 -1.69 5.47
N HIS A 162 7.21 -2.85 5.81
CA HIS A 162 7.18 -3.40 7.16
C HIS A 162 8.32 -2.83 8.02
N ILE A 163 7.97 -2.23 9.17
CA ILE A 163 8.93 -1.81 10.19
C ILE A 163 9.24 -3.01 11.08
N VAL A 164 10.43 -3.58 10.86
CA VAL A 164 10.91 -4.77 11.58
C VAL A 164 11.49 -4.41 12.95
N SER A 165 12.15 -3.26 13.03
CA SER A 165 12.81 -2.76 14.24
C SER A 165 12.21 -1.40 14.64
N PRO A 166 11.13 -1.38 15.45
CA PRO A 166 10.51 -0.13 15.89
C PRO A 166 11.52 0.79 16.59
N GLY A 167 11.58 2.05 16.15
CA GLY A 167 12.51 3.06 16.67
C GLY A 167 13.84 3.17 15.91
N GLU A 168 14.17 2.19 15.07
CA GLU A 168 15.37 2.19 14.23
C GLU A 168 14.96 2.10 12.76
N PRO A 169 14.75 3.24 12.08
CA PRO A 169 14.34 3.22 10.68
C PRO A 169 15.46 2.65 9.80
N ASP A 170 15.12 1.64 8.99
CA ASP A 170 16.01 1.09 7.97
C ASP A 170 16.25 2.10 6.82
N GLU A 171 17.24 1.82 5.98
CA GLU A 171 17.64 2.74 4.91
C GLU A 171 16.60 2.84 3.79
N VAL A 172 15.90 1.74 3.45
CA VAL A 172 14.84 1.77 2.43
C VAL A 172 13.70 2.64 2.91
N PHE A 173 13.22 2.47 4.13
CA PHE A 173 12.19 3.30 4.73
C PHE A 173 12.53 4.78 4.69
N LYS A 174 13.78 5.16 5.04
CA LYS A 174 14.25 6.56 4.92
C LYS A 174 14.15 7.08 3.49
N ARG A 175 14.48 6.26 2.48
CA ARG A 175 14.33 6.64 1.07
C ARG A 175 12.86 6.73 0.66
N LEU A 176 12.00 5.81 1.10
CA LEU A 176 10.57 5.83 0.80
C LEU A 176 9.87 7.07 1.37
N LEU A 177 10.25 7.50 2.58
CA LEU A 177 9.76 8.75 3.20
C LEU A 177 10.05 10.00 2.35
N GLN A 178 11.17 10.00 1.61
CA GLN A 178 11.51 11.09 0.71
C GLN A 178 10.69 11.06 -0.59
N LEU A 179 10.17 9.89 -0.96
CA LEU A 179 9.43 9.69 -2.21
C LEU A 179 7.92 9.87 -2.06
N CYS A 180 7.37 9.68 -0.87
CA CYS A 180 5.92 9.71 -0.64
C CYS A 180 5.36 11.13 -0.48
N ASP A 181 4.10 11.29 -0.89
CA ASP A 181 3.28 12.49 -0.66
C ASP A 181 2.59 12.44 0.71
N TYR A 182 2.25 11.23 1.16
CA TYR A 182 1.71 10.96 2.48
C TYR A 182 2.33 9.71 3.08
N HIS A 183 2.50 9.71 4.40
CA HIS A 183 2.93 8.56 5.18
C HIS A 183 1.86 8.19 6.20
N LEU A 184 1.24 7.02 6.00
CA LEU A 184 0.24 6.44 6.88
C LEU A 184 0.91 5.38 7.74
N ASP A 185 0.92 5.63 9.04
CA ASP A 185 1.70 4.87 10.00
C ASP A 185 0.77 4.06 10.90
N VAL A 186 0.81 2.73 10.76
CA VAL A 186 0.02 1.77 11.52
C VAL A 186 0.91 1.13 12.58
N PHE A 187 0.53 1.26 13.84
CA PHE A 187 1.37 0.81 14.95
C PHE A 187 0.54 0.30 16.12
N PRO A 188 1.12 -0.58 16.97
CA PRO A 188 0.40 -1.15 18.10
C PRO A 188 0.12 -0.11 19.19
N LEU A 189 -0.76 -0.45 20.12
CA LEU A 189 -0.98 0.37 21.30
C LEU A 189 0.26 0.36 22.20
N SER A 190 0.67 1.53 22.69
CA SER A 190 1.76 1.64 23.66
C SER A 190 1.49 0.91 25.00
N SER A 191 0.23 0.68 25.34
CA SER A 191 -0.19 -0.09 26.52
C SER A 191 -0.17 -1.61 26.32
N GLY A 192 0.16 -2.11 25.12
CA GLY A 192 0.07 -3.52 24.78
C GLY A 192 -1.29 -3.92 24.18
N ARG A 193 -1.61 -5.22 24.16
CA ARG A 193 -2.77 -5.75 23.43
C ARG A 193 -4.10 -5.40 24.10
N SER A 194 -5.14 -5.20 23.29
CA SER A 194 -6.53 -4.99 23.74
C SER A 194 -7.48 -5.90 22.97
N GLY A 195 -8.56 -6.35 23.64
CA GLY A 195 -9.64 -7.10 22.99
C GLY A 195 -10.62 -6.24 22.20
N SER A 196 -10.66 -4.93 22.48
CA SER A 196 -11.59 -3.98 21.85
C SER A 196 -10.92 -3.04 20.84
N VAL A 197 -9.59 -2.97 20.83
CA VAL A 197 -8.81 -2.08 19.98
C VAL A 197 -7.67 -2.87 19.35
N SER A 198 -7.60 -2.86 18.02
CA SER A 198 -6.60 -3.62 17.26
C SER A 198 -5.26 -2.88 17.17
N GLY A 199 -5.28 -1.55 17.06
CA GLY A 199 -4.08 -0.73 16.96
C GLY A 199 -4.40 0.75 16.82
N GLN A 200 -3.41 1.51 16.36
CA GLN A 200 -3.51 2.94 16.09
C GLN A 200 -2.99 3.28 14.69
N VAL A 201 -3.48 4.39 14.15
CA VAL A 201 -3.02 4.93 12.88
C VAL A 201 -2.78 6.44 12.99
N ALA A 202 -1.65 6.89 12.46
CA ALA A 202 -1.29 8.29 12.26
C ALA A 202 -1.11 8.59 10.77
N LEU A 203 -1.33 9.84 10.37
CA LEU A 203 -1.17 10.30 8.99
C LEU A 203 -0.26 11.53 8.97
N HIS A 204 0.85 11.39 8.28
CA HIS A 204 1.89 12.40 8.15
C HIS A 204 1.96 12.91 6.71
N CYS A 205 2.36 14.17 6.55
CA CYS A 205 2.75 14.69 5.25
C CYS A 205 4.08 14.06 4.85
N GLY A 206 4.16 13.57 3.62
CA GLY A 206 5.42 13.11 3.03
C GLY A 206 6.23 14.28 2.48
N HIS A 207 7.50 14.03 2.14
CA HIS A 207 8.41 15.06 1.63
C HIS A 207 8.15 15.46 0.18
N ALA A 208 7.48 14.62 -0.60
CA ALA A 208 7.17 14.91 -2.00
C ALA A 208 5.97 15.85 -2.14
N SER A 209 5.15 15.99 -1.10
CA SER A 209 3.99 16.88 -1.10
C SER A 209 4.39 18.32 -0.78
N ALA A 210 3.94 19.27 -1.62
CA ALA A 210 4.18 20.69 -1.40
C ALA A 210 3.29 21.27 -0.29
N GLU A 211 2.04 20.80 -0.18
CA GLU A 211 1.07 21.23 0.84
C GLU A 211 0.13 20.07 1.20
N ALA A 212 -0.11 19.88 2.51
CA ALA A 212 -1.05 18.87 2.98
C ALA A 212 -2.50 19.31 2.71
N THR A 213 -3.14 18.69 1.72
CA THR A 213 -4.57 18.89 1.42
C THR A 213 -5.49 18.12 2.37
N ASN A 214 -4.97 17.05 2.97
CA ASN A 214 -5.69 16.22 3.93
C ASN A 214 -5.34 16.56 5.37
N ARG A 215 -6.30 16.36 6.28
CA ARG A 215 -6.07 16.57 7.72
C ARG A 215 -5.04 15.57 8.24
N LEU A 216 -3.87 16.07 8.62
CA LEU A 216 -2.82 15.27 9.24
C LEU A 216 -3.18 14.86 10.67
N ILE A 217 -2.65 13.72 11.09
CA ILE A 217 -2.86 13.11 12.42
C ILE A 217 -1.49 12.74 12.96
N SER A 218 -1.00 13.47 13.94
CA SER A 218 0.26 13.14 14.61
C SER A 218 0.13 11.87 15.44
N ARG A 219 1.24 11.18 15.73
CA ARG A 219 1.25 10.00 16.61
C ARG A 219 0.63 10.26 17.99
N ASN A 220 0.78 11.46 18.55
CA ASN A 220 0.18 11.83 19.84
C ASN A 220 -1.35 11.94 19.79
N ALA A 221 -1.91 12.19 18.59
CA ALA A 221 -3.33 12.27 18.33
C ALA A 221 -3.82 11.09 17.48
N ALA A 222 -3.07 9.98 17.45
CA ALA A 222 -3.36 8.84 16.61
C ALA A 222 -4.76 8.27 16.89
N VAL A 223 -5.43 7.90 15.80
CA VAL A 223 -6.78 7.37 15.85
C VAL A 223 -6.71 5.87 16.07
N GLN A 224 -7.55 5.36 16.94
CA GLN A 224 -7.61 3.93 17.23
C GLN A 224 -8.45 3.24 16.18
N TYR A 225 -8.07 2.01 15.82
CA TYR A 225 -8.88 1.17 14.95
C TYR A 225 -9.20 -0.17 15.59
N ARG A 226 -10.35 -0.71 15.21
CA ARG A 226 -10.78 -2.06 15.53
C ARG A 226 -11.11 -2.80 14.24
N LEU A 227 -10.50 -3.97 14.07
CA LEU A 227 -10.84 -4.91 13.02
C LEU A 227 -12.10 -5.70 13.40
N THR A 228 -12.96 -5.88 12.41
CA THR A 228 -14.21 -6.62 12.45
C THR A 228 -14.20 -7.62 11.29
N ASP A 229 -15.17 -8.54 11.27
CA ASP A 229 -15.27 -9.53 10.20
C ASP A 229 -15.49 -8.90 8.81
N THR A 230 -16.05 -7.68 8.76
CA THR A 230 -16.42 -6.96 7.54
C THR A 230 -15.49 -5.81 7.18
N GLY A 231 -14.44 -5.56 7.96
CA GLY A 231 -13.50 -4.45 7.73
C GLY A 231 -13.02 -3.78 9.01
N SER A 232 -12.70 -2.49 8.94
CA SER A 232 -12.17 -1.70 10.06
C SER A 232 -13.10 -0.57 10.47
N THR A 233 -13.06 -0.23 11.76
CA THR A 233 -13.72 0.94 12.34
C THR A 233 -12.67 1.81 13.01
N PHE A 234 -12.80 3.13 12.89
CA PHE A 234 -11.87 4.12 13.43
C PHE A 234 -12.57 5.02 14.44
N PHE A 235 -11.91 5.31 15.56
CA PHE A 235 -12.46 6.13 16.64
C PHE A 235 -11.36 6.83 17.43
N ASP A 236 -11.72 7.96 18.03
CA ASP A 236 -10.79 8.73 18.84
C ASP A 236 -10.48 7.99 20.15
N ARG A 237 -9.31 8.28 20.73
CA ARG A 237 -8.89 7.67 21.99
C ARG A 237 -9.91 7.99 23.08
N GLY A 238 -10.38 6.94 23.77
CA GLY A 238 -11.34 7.07 24.86
C GLY A 238 -12.81 7.16 24.42
N THR A 239 -13.11 7.08 23.12
CA THR A 239 -14.50 7.07 22.61
C THR A 239 -14.94 5.70 22.08
N GLY A 240 -14.19 4.63 22.38
CA GLY A 240 -14.54 3.27 21.97
C GLY A 240 -15.76 2.75 22.76
N ASN A 241 -16.79 2.29 22.06
CA ASN A 241 -17.96 1.63 22.66
C ASN A 241 -17.49 0.39 23.45
N GLY A 242 -17.36 0.53 24.77
CA GLY A 242 -16.79 -0.48 25.68
C GLY A 242 -15.92 0.08 26.81
N VAL A 243 -15.73 1.41 26.88
CA VAL A 243 -15.12 2.09 28.04
C VAL A 243 -16.18 2.95 28.73
N LEU A 244 -17.10 2.31 29.46
CA LEU A 244 -17.85 2.84 30.60
C LEU A 244 -18.08 1.69 31.59
#